data_AF-A0A9E4G7Z6-F1
#
_entry.id   AF-A0A9E4G7Z6-F1
#
_cell.length_a   1.000
_cell.length_b   1.000
_cell.length_c   1.000
_cell.angle_alpha   90.00
_cell.angle_beta   90.00
_cell.angle_gamma   90.00
#
_symmetry.space_group_name_H-M   'P 1'
#
loop_
_entity.id
_entity.type
_entity.pdbx_description
1 polymer ?
#
loop_
_entity_poly.entity_id
_entity_poly.type
_entity_poly.pdbx_seq_one_letter_code
_entity_poly.pdbx_strand_id
1 'polypeptide(L)'
;MLSPDDASELADLRDVTRDVMTGLAAQLECELDWVAVDHANTGRLHTHVVLRGRDIAGRPLHWDPRRLHREVRGRAMAALMRELGPDSERTLRERLRAEARSQQLTGLDLGLVERARGDPVDLRARPRGREERLARARAIDRVRTLSRMGLAREFAPLQWQLAPQALPTLRAMGRRRETYRLLERVLANAGLHRPVRDRSIAGDGVPRTPVVGALLDHGRRAGAAATPYVVVDATDGRVWYADVTHLPGGIRRGAIVELAAAYPGLAAVDRAIEADTAARKGIWRAGRSGHEDADQRVRALARAGLAMPDGPGRWRVAGETVERIRAAGLARQYREIRVRVLEHRPLDRQRVHPATTWLDPLRRASSSPPLADRGFGLAVQQACAERRARGNVLDVAGRRGAQHEQERLDRRAGDPASGRGEGRRRFIPPRRDARVPGRGRDLGR
;
A
#
# COMPACT_ATOMS: atom_id res chain seq x y z
N MET A 1 19.45 -6.23 -10.41
CA MET A 1 18.43 -5.33 -10.99
C MET A 1 19.15 -4.24 -11.76
N LEU A 2 18.79 -4.04 -13.03
CA LEU A 2 19.27 -2.97 -13.89
C LEU A 2 18.16 -1.92 -13.99
N SER A 3 18.43 -0.69 -13.60
CA SER A 3 17.44 0.40 -13.61
C SER A 3 18.12 1.68 -14.07
N PRO A 4 18.30 1.87 -15.39
CA PRO A 4 18.84 3.11 -15.93
C PRO A 4 17.91 4.29 -15.59
N ASP A 5 18.49 5.46 -15.31
CA ASP A 5 17.70 6.67 -15.09
C ASP A 5 16.99 7.14 -16.37
N ASP A 6 17.57 6.83 -17.54
CA ASP A 6 17.08 7.21 -18.89
C ASP A 6 16.52 6.01 -19.67
N ALA A 7 15.94 5.04 -18.97
CA ALA A 7 15.44 3.83 -19.61
C ALA A 7 14.32 4.09 -20.65
N SER A 8 13.71 5.28 -20.64
CA SER A 8 12.74 5.73 -21.65
C SER A 8 13.35 6.25 -22.95
N GLU A 9 14.64 6.58 -22.96
CA GLU A 9 15.38 7.03 -24.15
C GLU A 9 16.03 5.84 -24.89
N LEU A 10 16.04 4.67 -24.28
CA LEU A 10 16.50 3.43 -24.89
C LEU A 10 15.43 2.88 -25.85
N ALA A 11 15.87 2.42 -27.01
CA ALA A 11 15.02 1.72 -27.95
C ALA A 11 14.51 0.39 -27.36
N ASP A 12 15.40 -0.39 -26.73
CA ASP A 12 15.05 -1.61 -26.00
C ASP A 12 16.00 -1.86 -24.80
N LEU A 13 15.43 -1.92 -23.59
CA LEU A 13 16.18 -2.24 -22.37
C LEU A 13 16.68 -3.70 -22.34
N ARG A 14 16.06 -4.58 -23.12
CA ARG A 14 16.48 -5.99 -23.24
C ARG A 14 17.83 -6.11 -23.90
N ASP A 15 18.09 -5.30 -24.92
CA ASP A 15 19.36 -5.33 -25.66
C ASP A 15 20.51 -4.85 -24.77
N VAL A 16 20.29 -3.78 -24.02
CA VAL A 16 21.23 -3.32 -22.98
C VAL A 16 21.46 -4.41 -21.92
N THR A 17 20.40 -5.07 -21.46
CA THR A 17 20.52 -6.15 -20.46
C THR A 17 21.33 -7.33 -21.02
N ARG A 18 21.06 -7.74 -22.26
CA ARG A 18 21.78 -8.83 -22.93
C ARG A 18 23.25 -8.49 -23.07
N ASP A 19 23.56 -7.29 -23.53
CA ASP A 19 24.93 -6.81 -23.70
C ASP A 19 25.72 -6.76 -22.37
N VAL A 20 25.08 -6.34 -21.28
CA VAL A 20 25.66 -6.42 -19.92
C VAL A 20 26.00 -7.85 -19.54
N MET A 21 25.07 -8.79 -19.77
CA MET A 21 25.25 -10.19 -19.39
C MET A 21 26.26 -10.91 -20.28
N THR A 22 26.28 -10.63 -21.58
CA THR A 22 27.29 -11.12 -22.52
C THR A 22 28.68 -10.64 -22.13
N GLY A 23 28.81 -9.35 -21.78
CA GLY A 23 30.08 -8.80 -21.30
C GLY A 23 30.53 -9.42 -19.97
N LEU A 24 29.59 -9.67 -19.05
CA LEU A 24 29.90 -10.34 -17.78
C LEU A 24 30.36 -11.79 -18.00
N ALA A 25 29.69 -12.53 -18.89
CA ALA A 25 30.07 -13.90 -19.27
C ALA A 25 31.49 -13.95 -19.88
N ALA A 26 31.79 -13.03 -20.81
CA ALA A 26 33.09 -12.95 -21.46
C ALA A 26 34.23 -12.68 -20.47
N GLN A 27 34.00 -11.80 -19.48
CA GLN A 27 35.01 -11.50 -18.45
C GLN A 27 35.23 -12.64 -17.47
N LEU A 28 34.18 -13.40 -17.18
CA LEU A 28 34.24 -14.56 -16.31
C LEU A 28 34.71 -15.82 -17.04
N GLU A 29 34.96 -15.73 -18.35
CA GLU A 29 35.36 -16.84 -19.21
C GLU A 29 34.46 -18.08 -19.02
N CYS A 30 33.16 -17.84 -18.80
CA CYS A 30 32.17 -18.89 -18.58
C CYS A 30 30.81 -18.49 -19.13
N GLU A 31 29.99 -19.50 -19.41
CA GLU A 31 28.61 -19.28 -19.83
C GLU A 31 27.68 -19.16 -18.61
N LEU A 32 26.94 -18.06 -18.57
CA LEU A 32 26.05 -17.73 -17.46
C LEU A 32 24.63 -18.24 -17.74
N ASP A 33 24.02 -18.90 -16.74
CA ASP A 33 22.60 -19.28 -16.74
C ASP A 33 21.78 -18.21 -16.00
N TRP A 34 21.05 -17.38 -16.75
CA TRP A 34 20.30 -16.25 -16.20
C TRP A 34 18.96 -16.04 -16.91
N VAL A 35 18.02 -15.47 -16.16
CA VAL A 35 16.72 -15.02 -16.67
C VAL A 35 16.49 -13.57 -16.30
N ALA A 36 15.77 -12.84 -17.15
CA ALA A 36 15.46 -11.44 -16.93
C ALA A 36 13.97 -11.14 -17.15
N VAL A 37 13.43 -10.23 -16.36
CA VAL A 37 12.06 -9.73 -16.49
C VAL A 37 12.07 -8.21 -16.43
N ASP A 38 11.53 -7.58 -17.47
CA ASP A 38 11.34 -6.13 -17.52
C ASP A 38 10.06 -5.75 -16.79
N HIS A 39 10.13 -4.69 -16.00
CA HIS A 39 9.00 -4.12 -15.29
C HIS A 39 8.92 -2.61 -15.55
N ALA A 40 7.70 -2.12 -15.79
CA ALA A 40 7.37 -0.69 -15.85
C ALA A 40 6.68 -0.20 -14.56
N ASN A 41 6.68 -1.01 -13.50
CA ASN A 41 5.83 -0.87 -12.31
C ASN A 41 6.14 0.34 -11.41
N THR A 42 7.16 1.15 -11.70
CA THR A 42 7.54 2.34 -10.91
C THR A 42 7.59 3.63 -11.73
N GLY A 43 7.15 3.60 -12.99
CA GLY A 43 7.29 4.76 -13.89
C GLY A 43 8.73 4.96 -14.38
N ARG A 44 9.60 3.98 -14.10
CA ARG A 44 10.92 3.78 -14.69
C ARG A 44 10.99 2.34 -15.16
N LEU A 45 11.38 2.14 -16.41
CA LEU A 45 11.61 0.83 -16.98
C LEU A 45 12.86 0.23 -16.32
N HIS A 46 12.74 -0.97 -15.75
CA HIS A 46 13.85 -1.66 -15.09
C HIS A 46 13.76 -3.16 -15.29
N THR A 47 14.91 -3.83 -15.27
CA THR A 47 15.03 -5.27 -15.51
C THR A 47 15.52 -5.98 -14.26
N HIS A 48 14.75 -6.96 -13.79
CA HIS A 48 15.17 -7.89 -12.77
C HIS A 48 15.89 -9.06 -13.42
N VAL A 49 17.19 -9.19 -13.16
CA VAL A 49 18.01 -10.32 -13.62
C VAL A 49 18.23 -11.27 -12.45
N VAL A 50 17.94 -12.55 -12.66
CA VAL A 50 18.26 -13.65 -11.75
C VAL A 50 19.36 -14.47 -12.41
N LEU A 51 20.50 -14.57 -11.76
CA LEU A 51 21.67 -15.33 -12.21
C LEU A 51 21.83 -16.55 -11.31
N ARG A 52 21.98 -17.74 -11.91
CA ARG A 52 22.28 -18.96 -11.17
C ARG A 52 23.69 -18.87 -10.59
N GLY A 53 23.89 -19.33 -9.36
CA GLY A 53 25.21 -19.37 -8.70
C GLY A 53 26.18 -20.43 -9.26
N ARG A 54 25.90 -20.95 -10.45
CA ARG A 54 26.70 -21.93 -11.18
C ARG A 54 26.66 -21.57 -12.66
N ASP A 55 27.74 -21.84 -13.38
CA ASP A 55 27.76 -21.73 -14.83
C ASP A 55 26.94 -22.85 -15.48
N ILE A 56 26.75 -22.79 -16.81
CA ILE A 56 25.99 -23.81 -17.55
C ILE A 56 26.65 -25.20 -17.44
N ALA A 57 27.97 -25.26 -17.25
CA ALA A 57 28.73 -26.49 -17.02
C ALA A 57 28.64 -27.01 -15.56
N GLY A 58 27.90 -26.34 -14.68
CA GLY A 58 27.68 -26.74 -13.29
C GLY A 58 28.78 -26.32 -12.31
N ARG A 59 29.80 -25.59 -12.75
CA ARG A 59 30.88 -25.08 -11.91
C ARG A 59 30.37 -23.96 -11.00
N PRO A 60 30.68 -23.97 -9.70
CA PRO A 60 30.23 -22.93 -8.77
C PRO A 60 30.85 -21.58 -9.10
N LEU A 61 30.02 -20.55 -9.10
CA LEU A 61 30.46 -19.18 -9.29
C LEU A 61 30.71 -18.54 -7.91
N HIS A 62 31.98 -18.47 -7.53
CA HIS A 62 32.41 -17.86 -6.27
C HIS A 62 32.62 -16.35 -6.44
N TRP A 63 31.82 -15.54 -5.75
CA TRP A 63 31.84 -14.08 -5.91
C TRP A 63 31.88 -13.30 -4.60
N ASP A 64 32.64 -12.21 -4.59
CA ASP A 64 32.42 -11.10 -3.68
C ASP A 64 31.24 -10.24 -4.20
N PRO A 65 30.13 -10.12 -3.44
CA PRO A 65 28.97 -9.31 -3.84
C PRO A 65 29.31 -7.86 -4.18
N ARG A 66 30.30 -7.25 -3.49
CA ARG A 66 30.69 -5.86 -3.75
C ARG A 66 31.44 -5.71 -5.07
N ARG A 67 32.22 -6.71 -5.45
CA ARG A 67 32.91 -6.75 -6.73
C ARG A 67 31.92 -6.95 -7.88
N LEU A 68 31.01 -7.92 -7.77
CA LEU A 68 29.96 -8.16 -8.77
C LEU A 68 29.12 -6.91 -9.02
N HIS A 69 28.71 -6.21 -7.95
CA HIS A 69 27.93 -4.97 -8.09
C HIS A 69 28.69 -3.86 -8.84
N ARG A 70 29.99 -3.70 -8.59
CA ARG A 70 30.83 -2.72 -9.30
C ARG A 70 31.02 -3.09 -10.78
N GLU A 71 31.26 -4.37 -11.07
CA GLU A 71 31.48 -4.85 -12.44
C GLU A 71 30.20 -4.75 -13.29
N VAL A 72 29.07 -5.24 -12.76
CA VAL A 72 27.76 -5.12 -13.42
C VAL A 72 27.40 -3.65 -13.63
N ARG A 73 27.65 -2.77 -12.65
CA ARG A 73 27.40 -1.33 -12.80
C ARG A 73 28.27 -0.71 -13.89
N GLY A 74 29.58 -0.99 -13.90
CA GLY A 74 30.49 -0.47 -14.93
C GLY A 74 30.09 -0.90 -16.33
N ARG A 75 29.69 -2.16 -16.50
CA ARG A 75 29.20 -2.70 -17.78
C ARG A 75 27.88 -2.11 -18.21
N ALA A 76 26.92 -1.99 -17.29
CA ALA A 76 25.66 -1.31 -17.58
C ALA A 76 25.90 0.12 -18.04
N MET A 77 26.82 0.86 -17.40
CA MET A 77 27.20 2.19 -17.85
C MET A 77 27.82 2.20 -19.24
N ALA A 78 28.73 1.27 -19.55
CA ALA A 78 29.36 1.16 -20.87
C ALA A 78 28.37 0.77 -21.98
N ALA A 79 27.45 -0.16 -21.71
CA ALA A 79 26.37 -0.55 -22.62
C ALA A 79 25.44 0.64 -22.92
N LEU A 80 24.99 1.33 -21.86
CA LEU A 80 24.16 2.53 -22.00
C LEU A 80 24.87 3.64 -22.77
N MET A 81 26.17 3.86 -22.53
CA MET A 81 26.96 4.87 -23.24
C MET A 81 27.11 4.58 -24.73
N ARG A 82 27.17 3.30 -25.14
CA ARG A 82 27.17 2.91 -26.55
C ARG A 82 25.82 3.17 -27.21
N GLU A 83 24.74 2.85 -26.50
CA GLU A 83 23.37 2.95 -27.02
C GLU A 83 22.87 4.42 -27.08
N LEU A 84 23.09 5.18 -26.00
CA LEU A 84 22.61 6.56 -25.86
C LEU A 84 23.62 7.60 -26.35
N GLY A 85 24.88 7.19 -26.55
CA GLY A 85 25.99 8.11 -26.81
C GLY A 85 26.42 8.91 -25.58
N PRO A 86 27.47 9.76 -25.71
CA PRO A 86 27.85 10.69 -24.65
C PRO A 86 26.74 11.68 -24.37
N ASP A 87 26.33 11.76 -23.09
CA ASP A 87 25.41 12.78 -22.60
C ASP A 87 26.00 14.16 -22.95
N SER A 88 25.31 14.94 -23.79
CA SER A 88 25.87 16.21 -24.27
C SER A 88 26.15 17.12 -23.07
N GLU A 89 27.21 17.95 -23.13
CA GLU A 89 27.47 18.90 -22.03
C GLU A 89 26.25 19.80 -21.74
N ARG A 90 25.39 20.03 -22.74
CA ARG A 90 24.14 20.76 -22.59
C ARG A 90 23.10 19.96 -21.80
N THR A 91 22.84 18.71 -22.18
CA THR A 91 21.89 17.81 -21.50
C THR A 91 22.29 17.61 -20.04
N LEU A 92 23.58 17.37 -19.77
CA LEU A 92 24.10 17.27 -18.42
C LEU A 92 23.86 18.54 -17.61
N ARG A 93 24.12 19.73 -18.18
CA ARG A 93 23.85 21.02 -17.53
C ARG A 93 22.36 21.21 -17.24
N GLU A 94 21.49 20.81 -18.16
CA GLU A 94 20.04 20.90 -17.99
C GLU A 94 19.54 19.98 -16.87
N ARG A 95 20.02 18.73 -16.82
CA ARG A 95 19.72 17.79 -15.72
C ARG A 95 20.20 18.31 -14.37
N LEU A 96 21.43 18.80 -14.28
CA LEU A 96 21.97 19.38 -13.05
C LEU A 96 21.19 20.61 -12.57
N ARG A 97 20.73 21.46 -13.50
CA ARG A 97 19.84 22.59 -13.18
C ARG A 97 18.46 22.11 -12.72
N ALA A 98 17.91 21.07 -13.33
CA ALA A 98 16.65 20.46 -12.93
C ALA A 98 16.74 19.86 -11.53
N GLU A 99 17.85 19.19 -11.20
CA GLU A 99 18.11 18.64 -9.85
C GLU A 99 18.11 19.74 -8.79
N ALA A 100 18.82 20.85 -9.02
CA ALA A 100 18.85 21.98 -8.09
C ALA A 100 17.47 22.59 -7.84
N ARG A 101 16.60 22.60 -8.86
CA ARG A 101 15.23 23.13 -8.82
C ARG A 101 14.18 22.12 -8.33
N SER A 102 14.56 20.85 -8.12
CA SER A 102 13.63 19.79 -7.72
C SER A 102 12.91 20.11 -6.42
N GLN A 103 11.62 19.83 -6.30
CA GLN A 103 10.87 19.98 -5.03
C GLN A 103 10.98 18.75 -4.13
N GLN A 104 11.88 17.82 -4.45
CA GLN A 104 12.12 16.59 -3.71
C GLN A 104 13.50 16.64 -3.05
N LEU A 105 13.75 15.72 -2.12
CA LEU A 105 15.07 15.50 -1.56
C LEU A 105 16.04 15.05 -2.66
N THR A 106 17.17 15.74 -2.81
CA THR A 106 18.24 15.39 -3.75
C THR A 106 19.58 15.23 -3.03
N GLY A 107 20.61 14.74 -3.74
CA GLY A 107 21.95 14.61 -3.17
C GLY A 107 22.54 15.95 -2.73
N LEU A 108 22.11 17.05 -3.38
CA LEU A 108 22.51 18.42 -3.02
C LEU A 108 22.10 18.76 -1.57
N ASP A 109 20.96 18.28 -1.10
CA ASP A 109 20.49 18.57 0.28
C ASP A 109 21.39 17.92 1.33
N LEU A 110 21.81 16.67 1.10
CA LEU A 110 22.75 15.98 1.97
C LEU A 110 24.12 16.69 1.95
N GLY A 111 24.57 17.15 0.79
CA GLY A 111 25.78 17.95 0.67
C GLY A 111 25.70 19.32 1.37
N LEU A 112 24.52 19.94 1.44
CA LEU A 112 24.31 21.18 2.18
C LEU A 112 24.34 20.93 3.70
N VAL A 113 23.73 19.85 4.17
CA VAL A 113 23.76 19.44 5.59
C VAL A 113 25.20 19.13 6.03
N GLU A 114 25.95 18.41 5.20
CA GLU A 114 27.36 18.12 5.47
C GLU A 114 28.22 19.39 5.50
N ARG A 115 27.88 20.43 4.72
CA ARG A 115 28.58 21.73 4.78
C ARG A 115 28.21 22.55 6.01
N ALA A 116 26.98 22.42 6.50
CA ALA A 116 26.51 23.11 7.69
C ALA A 116 27.29 22.67 8.94
N ARG A 117 27.46 21.35 9.16
CA ARG A 117 28.10 20.78 10.36
C ARG A 117 27.64 21.38 11.71
N GLY A 118 26.38 21.81 11.79
CA GLY A 118 25.81 22.47 12.98
C GLY A 118 25.79 23.99 12.92
N ASP A 119 26.52 24.58 11.98
CA ASP A 119 26.53 26.00 11.65
C ASP A 119 25.73 26.29 10.36
N PRO A 120 25.46 27.57 10.05
CA PRO A 120 24.83 27.92 8.78
C PRO A 120 25.69 27.50 7.59
N VAL A 121 25.04 27.15 6.48
CA VAL A 121 25.74 26.77 5.24
C VAL A 121 26.49 27.97 4.69
N ASP A 122 27.83 27.93 4.76
CA ASP A 122 28.71 28.96 4.21
C ASP A 122 29.15 28.62 2.77
N LEU A 123 28.74 29.45 1.81
CA LEU A 123 29.07 29.32 0.39
C LEU A 123 30.03 30.43 -0.09
N ARG A 124 30.70 31.15 0.81
CA ARG A 124 31.65 32.24 0.47
C ARG A 124 33.02 31.74 0.05
N ALA A 125 33.40 30.52 0.47
CA ALA A 125 34.70 29.94 0.17
C ALA A 125 35.04 29.99 -1.33
N ARG A 126 36.24 30.48 -1.66
CA ARG A 126 36.71 30.61 -3.03
C ARG A 126 37.03 29.22 -3.60
N PRO A 127 36.39 28.80 -4.70
CA PRO A 127 36.61 27.48 -5.28
C PRO A 127 38.00 27.37 -5.93
N ARG A 128 38.69 26.25 -5.71
CA ARG A 128 40.05 25.96 -6.17
C ARG A 128 40.14 25.37 -7.58
N GLY A 129 39.00 25.06 -8.22
CA GLY A 129 38.97 24.44 -9.55
C GLY A 129 37.60 24.51 -10.24
N ARG A 130 37.52 24.00 -11.49
CA ARG A 130 36.28 23.97 -12.30
C ARG A 130 35.18 23.18 -11.59
N GLU A 131 35.52 22.04 -11.02
CA GLU A 131 34.58 21.17 -10.34
C GLU A 131 33.97 21.83 -9.09
N GLU A 132 34.80 22.41 -8.22
CA GLU A 132 34.32 23.15 -7.05
C GLU A 132 33.47 24.37 -7.43
N ARG A 133 33.82 25.07 -8.52
CA ARG A 133 32.99 26.18 -9.06
C ARG A 133 31.59 25.67 -9.43
N LEU A 134 31.50 24.55 -10.13
CA LEU A 134 30.24 23.95 -10.55
C LEU A 134 29.44 23.39 -9.37
N ALA A 135 30.10 22.75 -8.40
CA ALA A 135 29.45 22.27 -7.18
C ALA A 135 28.90 23.43 -6.34
N ARG A 136 29.67 24.51 -6.19
CA ARG A 136 29.26 25.73 -5.50
C ARG A 136 28.06 26.41 -6.19
N ALA A 137 28.10 26.54 -7.52
CA ALA A 137 26.99 27.11 -8.28
C ALA A 137 25.69 26.30 -8.09
N ARG A 138 25.78 24.96 -8.14
CA ARG A 138 24.64 24.07 -7.87
C ARG A 138 24.11 24.20 -6.43
N ALA A 139 25.01 24.32 -5.44
CA ALA A 139 24.63 24.55 -4.05
C ALA A 139 23.88 25.89 -3.88
N ILE A 140 24.35 26.96 -4.53
CA ILE A 140 23.70 28.28 -4.53
C ILE A 140 22.29 28.20 -5.15
N ASP A 141 22.16 27.57 -6.32
CA ASP A 141 20.86 27.40 -6.98
C ASP A 141 19.90 26.56 -6.11
N ARG A 142 20.44 25.57 -5.41
CA ARG A 142 19.68 24.73 -4.49
C ARG A 142 19.16 25.52 -3.28
N VAL A 143 20.02 26.23 -2.54
CA VAL A 143 19.59 26.99 -1.36
C VAL A 143 18.61 28.10 -1.70
N ARG A 144 18.76 28.73 -2.88
CA ARG A 144 17.76 29.69 -3.41
C ARG A 144 16.41 29.04 -3.69
N THR A 145 16.41 27.82 -4.20
CA THR A 145 15.17 27.05 -4.40
C THR A 145 14.53 26.69 -3.06
N LEU A 146 15.32 26.20 -2.09
CA LEU A 146 14.83 25.92 -0.74
C LEU A 146 14.29 27.17 -0.06
N SER A 147 14.90 28.34 -0.27
CA SER A 147 14.44 29.62 0.25
C SER A 147 13.07 30.04 -0.29
N ARG A 148 12.84 29.90 -1.61
CA ARG A 148 11.52 30.14 -2.21
C ARG A 148 10.44 29.19 -1.67
N MET A 149 10.84 28.03 -1.16
CA MET A 149 9.95 27.06 -0.52
C MET A 149 9.80 27.29 0.99
N GLY A 150 10.46 28.29 1.57
CA GLY A 150 10.47 28.55 3.02
C GLY A 150 11.30 27.53 3.83
N LEU A 151 12.16 26.75 3.17
CA LEU A 151 12.99 25.70 3.78
C LEU A 151 14.44 26.14 4.04
N ALA A 152 14.80 27.35 3.62
CA ALA A 152 16.08 27.97 3.93
C ALA A 152 15.90 29.49 4.05
N ARG A 153 16.79 30.17 4.79
CA ARG A 153 16.82 31.62 4.89
C ARG A 153 18.26 32.12 4.75
N GLU A 154 18.45 33.14 3.93
CA GLU A 154 19.71 33.88 3.90
C GLU A 154 19.71 34.87 5.06
N PHE A 155 20.74 34.83 5.91
CA PHE A 155 20.92 35.80 6.99
C PHE A 155 22.12 36.72 6.74
N ALA A 156 23.06 36.29 5.90
CA ALA A 156 24.15 37.10 5.36
C ALA A 156 24.49 36.62 3.93
N PRO A 157 25.13 37.46 3.09
CA PRO A 157 25.42 37.10 1.71
C PRO A 157 26.13 35.75 1.60
N LEU A 158 25.52 34.81 0.87
CA LEU A 158 26.00 33.44 0.66
C LEU A 158 26.13 32.60 1.94
N GLN A 159 25.45 32.99 3.02
CA GLN A 159 25.34 32.22 4.25
C GLN A 159 23.87 31.92 4.55
N TRP A 160 23.55 30.64 4.62
CA TRP A 160 22.17 30.16 4.61
C TRP A 160 21.87 29.29 5.82
N GLN A 161 20.80 29.63 6.53
CA GLN A 161 20.24 28.78 7.58
C GLN A 161 19.21 27.84 6.94
N LEU A 162 19.41 26.52 7.06
CA LEU A 162 18.39 25.54 6.69
C LEU A 162 17.32 25.46 7.78
N ALA A 163 16.06 25.33 7.38
CA ALA A 163 14.98 25.07 8.33
C ALA A 163 15.17 23.68 8.98
N PRO A 164 14.91 23.51 10.29
CA PRO A 164 15.02 22.20 10.95
C PRO A 164 14.19 21.10 10.27
N GLN A 165 13.04 21.48 9.71
CA GLN A 165 12.12 20.61 8.98
C GLN A 165 12.40 20.48 7.48
N ALA A 166 13.50 21.03 6.95
CA ALA A 166 13.80 21.03 5.52
C ALA A 166 13.83 19.61 4.92
N LEU A 167 14.68 18.71 5.44
CA LEU A 167 14.78 17.35 4.90
C LEU A 167 13.48 16.55 5.07
N PRO A 168 12.81 16.54 6.24
CA PRO A 168 11.51 15.89 6.39
C PRO A 168 10.46 16.41 5.40
N THR A 169 10.41 17.72 5.16
CA THR A 169 9.45 18.33 4.24
C THR A 169 9.72 17.92 2.80
N LEU A 170 10.97 17.98 2.33
CA LEU A 170 11.36 17.55 0.98
C LEU A 170 11.09 16.07 0.74
N ARG A 171 11.32 15.22 1.75
CA ARG A 171 10.95 13.79 1.71
C ARG A 171 9.44 13.63 1.58
N ALA A 172 8.66 14.36 2.37
CA ALA A 172 7.20 14.30 2.33
C ALA A 172 6.64 14.76 0.97
N MET A 173 7.16 15.86 0.41
CA MET A 173 6.81 16.34 -0.93
C MET A 173 7.17 15.30 -2.01
N GLY A 174 8.36 14.70 -1.91
CA GLY A 174 8.79 13.60 -2.78
C GLY A 174 7.83 12.42 -2.75
N ARG A 175 7.53 11.93 -1.55
CA ARG A 175 6.56 10.84 -1.33
C ARG A 175 5.19 11.17 -1.91
N ARG A 176 4.68 12.38 -1.65
CA ARG A 176 3.36 12.81 -2.14
C ARG A 176 3.29 12.79 -3.67
N ARG A 177 4.35 13.24 -4.36
CA ARG A 177 4.41 13.18 -5.83
C ARG A 177 4.46 11.75 -6.36
N GLU A 178 5.20 10.86 -5.69
CA GLU A 178 5.24 9.44 -6.03
C GLU A 178 3.85 8.79 -5.87
N THR A 179 3.16 9.06 -4.75
CA THR A 179 1.79 8.61 -4.51
C THR A 179 0.83 9.11 -5.57
N TYR A 180 0.92 10.38 -6.00
CA TYR A 180 0.05 10.89 -7.07
C TYR A 180 0.27 10.15 -8.40
N ARG A 181 1.53 9.90 -8.79
CA ARG A 181 1.84 9.13 -9.99
C ARG A 181 1.32 7.70 -9.91
N LEU A 182 1.41 7.08 -8.74
CA LEU A 182 0.84 5.77 -8.48
C LEU A 182 -0.69 5.80 -8.66
N LEU A 183 -1.37 6.76 -8.02
CA LEU A 183 -2.81 6.92 -8.13
C LEU A 183 -3.26 7.14 -9.59
N GLU A 184 -2.57 7.98 -10.34
CA GLU A 184 -2.85 8.19 -11.77
C GLU A 184 -2.76 6.89 -12.56
N ARG A 185 -1.71 6.11 -12.34
CA ARG A 185 -1.52 4.82 -13.02
C ARG A 185 -2.59 3.80 -12.63
N VAL A 186 -2.89 3.69 -11.33
CA VAL A 186 -3.92 2.75 -10.82
C VAL A 186 -5.28 3.09 -11.40
N LEU A 187 -5.63 4.38 -11.42
CA LEU A 187 -6.90 4.86 -11.98
C LEU A 187 -6.99 4.64 -13.48
N ALA A 188 -5.92 4.92 -14.23
CA ALA A 188 -5.84 4.65 -15.66
C ALA A 188 -6.02 3.15 -15.96
N ASN A 189 -5.32 2.27 -15.23
CA ASN A 189 -5.43 0.82 -15.39
C ASN A 189 -6.83 0.29 -15.05
N ALA A 190 -7.54 0.94 -14.12
CA ALA A 190 -8.92 0.60 -13.77
C ALA A 190 -9.95 1.22 -14.74
N GLY A 191 -9.53 2.03 -15.72
CA GLY A 191 -10.44 2.78 -16.59
C GLY A 191 -11.27 3.82 -15.84
N LEU A 192 -10.81 4.29 -14.68
CA LEU A 192 -11.55 5.20 -13.81
C LEU A 192 -11.02 6.62 -13.94
N HIS A 193 -11.91 7.57 -14.23
CA HIS A 193 -11.61 8.98 -14.06
C HIS A 193 -12.07 9.47 -12.69
N ARG A 194 -11.14 9.96 -11.87
CA ARG A 194 -11.41 10.59 -10.57
C ARG A 194 -10.62 11.89 -10.47
N PRO A 195 -11.28 13.04 -10.25
CA PRO A 195 -10.59 14.33 -10.19
C PRO A 195 -9.70 14.38 -8.95
N VAL A 196 -8.66 15.24 -8.98
CA VAL A 196 -7.66 15.32 -7.90
C VAL A 196 -8.29 15.62 -6.53
N ARG A 197 -9.37 16.42 -6.48
CA ARG A 197 -10.12 16.75 -5.25
C ARG A 197 -10.76 15.55 -4.55
N ASP A 198 -11.03 14.50 -5.32
CA ASP A 198 -11.63 13.25 -4.84
C ASP A 198 -10.55 12.19 -4.56
N ARG A 199 -9.26 12.56 -4.58
CA ARG A 199 -8.15 11.69 -4.19
C ARG A 199 -7.67 12.06 -2.78
N SER A 200 -7.73 11.10 -1.87
CA SER A 200 -7.28 11.24 -0.48
C SER A 200 -6.01 10.43 -0.26
N ILE A 201 -4.92 11.10 0.12
CA ILE A 201 -3.67 10.46 0.49
C ILE A 201 -3.62 10.37 2.01
N ALA A 202 -3.74 9.16 2.55
CA ALA A 202 -3.68 8.88 3.98
C ALA A 202 -2.22 8.93 4.45
N GLY A 203 -1.76 10.16 4.62
CA GLY A 203 -0.59 10.62 5.36
C GLY A 203 -0.86 12.01 5.95
N ASP A 204 -1.77 12.75 5.31
CA ASP A 204 -2.18 14.11 5.70
C ASP A 204 -3.61 14.17 6.28
N GLY A 205 -4.33 13.04 6.32
CA GLY A 205 -5.70 12.97 6.82
C GLY A 205 -6.33 11.61 6.62
N VAL A 206 -5.97 10.63 7.43
CA VAL A 206 -6.65 9.32 7.48
C VAL A 206 -8.13 9.54 7.89
N PRO A 207 -9.08 8.73 7.40
CA PRO A 207 -10.48 8.87 7.77
C PRO A 207 -10.68 8.85 9.29
N ARG A 208 -11.47 9.79 9.84
CA ARG A 208 -11.86 9.73 11.26
C ARG A 208 -12.77 8.54 11.55
N THR A 209 -13.53 8.13 10.54
CA THR A 209 -14.46 7.00 10.55
C THR A 209 -13.97 5.91 9.60
N PRO A 210 -14.27 4.62 9.85
CA PRO A 210 -13.94 3.56 8.90
C PRO A 210 -14.46 3.87 7.50
N VAL A 211 -13.63 3.64 6.49
CA VAL A 211 -13.98 3.85 5.08
C VAL A 211 -14.09 2.52 4.38
N VAL A 212 -15.25 2.27 3.76
CA VAL A 212 -15.50 1.05 3.01
C VAL A 212 -15.44 1.35 1.51
N GLY A 213 -14.82 0.46 0.74
CA GLY A 213 -14.69 0.63 -0.72
C GLY A 213 -14.17 -0.58 -1.45
N ALA A 214 -14.12 -0.49 -2.78
CA ALA A 214 -13.50 -1.49 -3.63
C ALA A 214 -11.98 -1.28 -3.71
N LEU A 215 -11.21 -2.35 -3.51
CA LEU A 215 -9.77 -2.34 -3.65
C LEU A 215 -9.38 -2.22 -5.12
N LEU A 216 -8.81 -1.07 -5.52
CA LEU A 216 -8.29 -0.87 -6.87
C LEU A 216 -6.91 -1.50 -7.04
N ASP A 217 -6.04 -1.31 -6.05
CA ASP A 217 -4.68 -1.84 -6.09
C ASP A 217 -4.11 -2.05 -4.68
N HIS A 218 -3.10 -2.90 -4.59
CA HIS A 218 -2.30 -3.08 -3.37
C HIS A 218 -0.88 -3.50 -3.76
N GLY A 219 0.08 -3.21 -2.90
CA GLY A 219 1.47 -3.60 -3.16
C GLY A 219 2.40 -3.20 -2.04
N ARG A 220 3.70 -3.22 -2.34
CA ARG A 220 4.75 -2.72 -1.46
C ARG A 220 5.49 -1.60 -2.16
N ARG A 221 5.65 -0.47 -1.46
CA ARG A 221 6.44 0.66 -1.95
C ARG A 221 7.92 0.33 -1.79
N ALA A 222 8.72 0.68 -2.80
CA ALA A 222 10.16 0.48 -2.76
C ALA A 222 10.79 1.32 -1.62
N GLY A 223 11.82 0.76 -0.97
CA GLY A 223 12.53 1.37 0.15
C GLY A 223 13.02 0.33 1.15
N ALA A 224 13.85 0.74 2.11
CA ALA A 224 14.50 -0.18 3.06
C ALA A 224 13.52 -1.06 3.86
N ALA A 225 12.33 -0.53 4.21
CA ALA A 225 11.31 -1.25 4.96
C ALA A 225 10.18 -1.85 4.08
N ALA A 226 10.22 -1.64 2.77
CA ALA A 226 9.21 -2.07 1.79
C ALA A 226 7.74 -1.92 2.29
N THR A 227 7.32 -0.71 2.63
CA THR A 227 6.02 -0.45 3.28
C THR A 227 4.84 -0.91 2.41
N PRO A 228 3.92 -1.75 2.93
CA PRO A 228 2.74 -2.14 2.18
C PRO A 228 1.77 -0.96 2.00
N TYR A 229 1.04 -0.93 0.89
CA TYR A 229 0.03 0.08 0.61
C TYR A 229 -1.23 -0.53 -0.02
N VAL A 230 -2.32 0.23 0.07
CA VAL A 230 -3.59 -0.04 -0.62
C VAL A 230 -4.13 1.21 -1.30
N VAL A 231 -4.85 1.00 -2.41
CA VAL A 231 -5.65 2.02 -3.09
C VAL A 231 -7.10 1.54 -3.15
N VAL A 232 -8.02 2.32 -2.60
CA VAL A 232 -9.43 1.96 -2.45
C VAL A 232 -10.33 3.03 -3.06
N ASP A 233 -11.22 2.67 -3.96
CA ASP A 233 -12.32 3.55 -4.42
C ASP A 233 -13.48 3.39 -3.43
N ALA A 234 -13.71 4.43 -2.63
CA ALA A 234 -14.56 4.34 -1.46
C ALA A 234 -15.99 4.76 -1.72
N THR A 235 -16.87 4.26 -0.84
CA THR A 235 -18.30 4.57 -0.81
C THR A 235 -18.58 6.05 -0.56
N ASP A 236 -17.63 6.82 -0.01
CA ASP A 236 -17.68 8.28 0.15
C ASP A 236 -17.38 9.05 -1.15
N GLY A 237 -17.16 8.35 -2.27
CA GLY A 237 -16.86 8.92 -3.57
C GLY A 237 -15.40 9.36 -3.74
N ARG A 238 -14.52 9.05 -2.79
CA ARG A 238 -13.09 9.37 -2.83
C ARG A 238 -12.23 8.14 -3.08
N VAL A 239 -11.07 8.35 -3.70
CA VAL A 239 -10.03 7.33 -3.84
C VAL A 239 -9.02 7.50 -2.72
N TRP A 240 -8.90 6.50 -1.87
CA TRP A 240 -8.00 6.49 -0.72
C TRP A 240 -6.71 5.73 -1.05
N TYR A 241 -5.57 6.40 -0.93
CA TYR A 241 -4.27 5.74 -0.80
C TYR A 241 -3.89 5.67 0.67
N ALA A 242 -3.42 4.51 1.13
CA ALA A 242 -2.93 4.34 2.50
C ALA A 242 -1.69 3.45 2.55
N ASP A 243 -0.66 3.91 3.25
CA ASP A 243 0.38 3.03 3.77
C ASP A 243 -0.22 2.24 4.95
N VAL A 244 -0.08 0.92 4.94
CA VAL A 244 -0.70 0.00 5.90
C VAL A 244 0.37 -0.85 6.57
N THR A 245 0.10 -1.31 7.80
CA THR A 245 1.06 -2.14 8.54
C THR A 245 1.15 -3.54 7.95
N HIS A 246 0.01 -4.09 7.54
CA HIS A 246 -0.11 -5.45 7.03
C HIS A 246 -1.17 -5.53 5.95
N LEU A 247 -0.89 -6.32 4.90
CA LEU A 247 -1.84 -6.66 3.86
C LEU A 247 -2.47 -8.02 4.17
N PRO A 248 -3.81 -8.14 4.20
CA PRO A 248 -4.48 -9.42 4.34
C PRO A 248 -4.04 -10.41 3.25
N GLY A 249 -3.78 -11.66 3.62
CA GLY A 249 -3.41 -12.71 2.68
C GLY A 249 -4.51 -12.98 1.65
N GLY A 250 -4.13 -13.18 0.38
CA GLY A 250 -5.06 -13.54 -0.69
C GLY A 250 -6.04 -12.44 -1.12
N ILE A 251 -5.81 -11.19 -0.69
CA ILE A 251 -6.62 -10.05 -1.10
C ILE A 251 -6.49 -9.81 -2.60
N ARG A 252 -7.61 -9.61 -3.30
CA ARG A 252 -7.64 -9.42 -4.77
C ARG A 252 -8.21 -8.06 -5.11
N ARG A 253 -7.75 -7.50 -6.24
CA ARG A 253 -8.37 -6.30 -6.82
C ARG A 253 -9.87 -6.54 -7.03
N GLY A 254 -10.68 -5.54 -6.75
CA GLY A 254 -12.14 -5.60 -6.74
C GLY A 254 -12.77 -6.07 -5.42
N ALA A 255 -12.00 -6.66 -4.49
CA ALA A 255 -12.53 -7.01 -3.17
C ALA A 255 -13.05 -5.76 -2.43
N ILE A 256 -14.12 -5.92 -1.65
CA ILE A 256 -14.66 -4.88 -0.79
C ILE A 256 -13.89 -4.91 0.54
N VAL A 257 -13.30 -3.78 0.88
CA VAL A 257 -12.42 -3.63 2.05
C VAL A 257 -12.86 -2.46 2.90
N GLU A 258 -12.55 -2.56 4.19
CA GLU A 258 -12.67 -1.49 5.16
C GLU A 258 -11.27 -1.02 5.56
N LEU A 259 -11.04 0.29 5.44
CA LEU A 259 -9.88 1.00 5.94
C LEU A 259 -10.25 1.63 7.28
N ALA A 260 -9.57 1.23 8.35
CA ALA A 260 -9.78 1.79 9.67
C ALA A 260 -8.46 2.18 10.32
N ALA A 261 -8.47 3.31 11.02
CA ALA A 261 -7.36 3.68 11.88
C ALA A 261 -7.30 2.74 13.08
N ALA A 262 -6.13 2.19 13.34
CA ALA A 262 -5.80 1.43 14.53
C ALA A 262 -4.67 2.12 15.30
N TYR A 263 -4.60 1.84 16.59
CA TYR A 263 -3.57 2.41 17.47
C TYR A 263 -2.88 1.31 18.29
N PRO A 264 -2.25 0.31 17.65
CA PRO A 264 -1.74 -0.86 18.36
C PRO A 264 -0.54 -0.54 19.27
N GLY A 265 0.40 0.32 18.85
CA GLY A 265 1.54 0.74 19.70
C GLY A 265 1.13 1.64 20.87
N LEU A 266 0.08 2.43 20.68
CA LEU A 266 -0.51 3.30 21.69
C LEU A 266 -1.00 2.50 22.90
N ALA A 267 -1.65 1.36 22.66
CA ALA A 267 -2.18 0.51 23.72
C ALA A 267 -1.08 -0.17 24.53
N ALA A 268 0.10 -0.43 23.98
CA ALA A 268 1.20 -1.04 24.74
C ALA A 268 1.87 -0.02 25.67
N VAL A 269 2.26 1.14 25.15
CA VAL A 269 2.89 2.21 25.93
C VAL A 269 1.91 2.80 26.96
N ASP A 270 0.66 3.07 26.56
CA ASP A 270 -0.33 3.63 27.49
C ASP A 270 -0.75 2.60 28.55
N ARG A 271 -0.84 1.29 28.24
CA ARG A 271 -1.04 0.23 29.26
C ARG A 271 0.15 0.10 30.19
N ALA A 272 1.38 0.28 29.71
CA ALA A 272 2.56 0.27 30.56
C ALA A 272 2.56 1.47 31.52
N ILE A 273 2.18 2.66 31.04
CA ILE A 273 2.00 3.85 31.88
C ILE A 273 0.87 3.63 32.89
N GLU A 274 -0.27 3.09 32.45
CA GLU A 274 -1.42 2.80 33.31
C GLU A 274 -1.11 1.74 34.37
N ALA A 275 -0.43 0.65 34.01
CA ALA A 275 0.00 -0.38 34.95
C ALA A 275 1.01 0.16 35.98
N ASP A 276 1.98 0.96 35.54
CA ASP A 276 3.00 1.55 36.44
C ASP A 276 2.40 2.57 37.41
N THR A 277 1.45 3.38 36.91
CA THR A 277 0.75 4.40 37.70
C THR A 277 -0.30 3.80 38.63
N ALA A 278 -0.99 2.74 38.24
CA ALA A 278 -1.90 1.97 39.10
C ALA A 278 -1.16 1.38 40.31
N ALA A 279 0.04 0.85 40.11
CA ALA A 279 0.89 0.35 41.19
C ALA A 279 1.40 1.46 42.14
N ARG A 280 1.32 2.74 41.75
CA ARG A 280 1.97 3.87 42.44
C ARG A 280 1.07 5.08 42.67
N LYS A 281 -0.22 4.84 42.91
CA LYS A 281 -1.21 5.89 43.24
C LYS A 281 -1.25 7.03 42.21
N GLY A 282 -1.12 6.71 40.93
CA GLY A 282 -1.19 7.66 39.81
C GLY A 282 0.12 8.36 39.45
N ILE A 283 1.26 7.98 40.04
CA ILE A 283 2.55 8.67 39.83
C ILE A 283 3.45 7.89 38.87
N TRP A 284 3.77 8.49 37.73
CA TRP A 284 4.78 8.05 36.78
C TRP A 284 6.16 8.64 37.09
N ARG A 285 7.24 7.87 36.88
CA ARG A 285 8.63 8.35 37.00
C ARG A 285 9.43 8.12 35.72
N ALA A 286 10.06 9.18 35.24
CA ALA A 286 10.90 9.12 34.05
C ALA A 286 12.13 8.22 34.23
N GLY A 287 12.52 7.50 33.17
CA GLY A 287 13.75 6.68 33.13
C GLY A 287 13.73 5.32 33.85
N ARG A 288 12.60 4.86 34.42
CA ARG A 288 12.54 3.56 35.14
C ARG A 288 11.81 2.43 34.40
N SER A 289 10.98 2.77 33.43
CA SER A 289 10.01 1.85 32.81
C SER A 289 10.54 1.09 31.59
N GLY A 290 11.82 1.26 31.25
CA GLY A 290 12.46 0.56 30.13
C GLY A 290 11.91 0.90 28.73
N HIS A 291 10.98 1.85 28.63
CA HIS A 291 10.36 2.29 27.38
C HIS A 291 10.82 3.72 27.08
N GLU A 292 11.76 3.90 26.15
CA GLU A 292 12.24 5.23 25.72
C GLU A 292 11.08 6.13 25.27
N ASP A 293 10.07 5.55 24.62
CA ASP A 293 8.90 6.28 24.11
C ASP A 293 7.94 6.75 25.23
N ALA A 294 7.98 6.15 26.43
CA ALA A 294 7.03 6.44 27.49
C ALA A 294 7.27 7.82 28.13
N ASP A 295 8.52 8.28 28.20
CA ASP A 295 8.82 9.62 28.73
C ASP A 295 8.43 10.72 27.75
N GLN A 296 8.64 10.51 26.46
CA GLN A 296 8.13 11.39 25.42
C GLN A 296 6.60 11.42 25.44
N ARG A 297 5.98 10.26 25.70
CA ARG A 297 4.54 10.11 25.81
C ARG A 297 3.94 10.89 26.97
N VAL A 298 4.49 10.78 28.18
CA VAL A 298 3.98 11.51 29.37
C VAL A 298 4.11 13.03 29.20
N ARG A 299 5.18 13.52 28.56
CA ARG A 299 5.30 14.94 28.19
C ARG A 299 4.25 15.39 27.18
N ALA A 300 3.78 14.50 26.31
CA ALA A 300 2.66 14.80 25.40
C ALA A 300 1.32 14.84 26.15
N LEU A 301 1.11 13.94 27.12
CA LEU A 301 -0.06 13.96 28.01
C LEU A 301 -0.13 15.24 28.83
N ALA A 302 1.01 15.70 29.35
CA ALA A 302 1.10 16.94 30.11
C ALA A 302 0.69 18.16 29.27
N ARG A 303 1.15 18.23 28.01
CA ARG A 303 0.75 19.30 27.08
C ARG A 303 -0.74 19.31 26.76
N ALA A 304 -1.42 18.19 26.94
CA ALA A 304 -2.87 18.07 26.75
C ALA A 304 -3.67 18.15 28.06
N GLY A 305 -3.01 18.44 29.20
CA GLY A 305 -3.67 18.51 30.51
C GLY A 305 -4.08 17.14 31.09
N LEU A 306 -3.60 16.02 30.52
CA LEU A 306 -3.88 14.66 31.00
C LEU A 306 -2.82 14.12 31.98
N ALA A 307 -1.74 14.88 32.19
CA ALA A 307 -0.73 14.63 33.21
C ALA A 307 -0.27 15.95 33.84
N MET A 308 0.04 15.93 35.13
CA MET A 308 0.51 17.09 35.87
C MET A 308 1.89 16.82 36.49
N PRO A 309 2.80 17.81 36.54
CA PRO A 309 4.08 17.64 37.22
C PRO A 309 3.88 17.43 38.73
N ASP A 310 4.60 16.47 39.31
CA ASP A 310 4.57 16.10 40.74
C ASP A 310 6.00 16.04 41.33
N GLY A 311 6.85 16.97 40.87
CA GLY A 311 8.26 17.09 41.21
C GLY A 311 9.22 16.65 40.10
N PRO A 312 10.54 16.72 40.33
CA PRO A 312 11.55 16.47 39.31
C PRO A 312 11.45 15.03 38.78
N GLY A 313 11.16 14.91 37.48
CA GLY A 313 11.02 13.62 36.80
C GLY A 313 9.77 12.80 37.20
N ARG A 314 8.83 13.41 37.93
CA ARG A 314 7.59 12.75 38.39
C ARG A 314 6.37 13.43 37.80
N TRP A 315 5.43 12.62 37.35
CA TRP A 315 4.20 13.10 36.73
C TRP A 315 3.01 12.35 37.33
N ARG A 316 1.98 13.09 37.74
CA ARG A 316 0.69 12.52 38.10
C ARG A 316 -0.13 12.35 36.82
N VAL A 317 -0.45 11.11 36.47
CA VAL A 317 -1.24 10.77 35.26
C VAL A 317 -2.66 10.45 35.70
N ALA A 318 -3.65 11.03 35.02
CA ALA A 318 -5.05 10.73 35.30
C ALA A 318 -5.39 9.28 34.92
N GLY A 319 -6.27 8.62 35.68
CA GLY A 319 -6.79 7.29 35.31
C GLY A 319 -7.61 7.32 34.01
N GLU A 320 -7.82 6.14 33.40
CA GLU A 320 -8.52 5.95 32.11
C GLU A 320 -7.83 6.69 30.93
N THR A 321 -6.50 6.67 30.95
CA THR A 321 -5.67 7.46 30.04
C THR A 321 -5.96 7.13 28.58
N VAL A 322 -6.14 5.84 28.24
CA VAL A 322 -6.28 5.36 26.85
C VAL A 322 -7.49 5.99 26.13
N GLU A 323 -8.64 6.10 26.79
CA GLU A 323 -9.86 6.64 26.19
C GLU A 323 -9.79 8.17 26.06
N ARG A 324 -9.32 8.85 27.10
CA ARG A 324 -9.14 10.31 27.11
C ARG A 324 -8.11 10.77 26.08
N ILE A 325 -7.06 9.98 25.88
CA ILE A 325 -6.04 10.16 24.84
C ILE A 325 -6.65 10.04 23.44
N ARG A 326 -7.50 9.04 23.21
CA ARG A 326 -8.18 8.87 21.91
C ARG A 326 -9.07 10.07 21.63
N ALA A 327 -9.83 10.52 22.62
CA ALA A 327 -10.68 11.71 22.52
C ALA A 327 -9.85 12.99 22.24
N ALA A 328 -8.71 13.15 22.90
CA ALA A 328 -7.80 14.29 22.71
C ALA A 328 -7.01 14.26 21.38
N GLY A 329 -7.11 13.19 20.59
CA GLY A 329 -6.44 13.09 19.28
C GLY A 329 -4.91 12.97 19.36
N LEU A 330 -4.34 12.70 20.53
CA LEU A 330 -2.90 12.54 20.78
C LEU A 330 -2.31 11.25 20.21
N ALA A 331 -3.16 10.35 19.74
CA ALA A 331 -2.76 9.05 19.20
C ALA A 331 -2.24 9.10 17.75
N ARG A 332 -2.31 10.27 17.10
CA ARG A 332 -1.96 10.45 15.68
C ARG A 332 -0.55 9.96 15.33
N GLN A 333 0.41 10.04 16.26
CA GLN A 333 1.80 9.61 16.04
C GLN A 333 2.01 8.09 16.04
N TYR A 334 1.10 7.32 16.66
CA TYR A 334 1.14 5.84 16.69
C TYR A 334 0.01 5.23 15.85
N ARG A 335 -0.47 6.01 14.87
CA ARG A 335 -1.63 5.65 14.07
C ARG A 335 -1.19 4.71 12.95
N GLU A 336 -1.80 3.53 12.95
CA GLU A 336 -1.69 2.55 11.88
C GLU A 336 -2.99 2.50 11.09
N ILE A 337 -2.91 2.07 9.82
CA ILE A 337 -4.10 1.81 9.01
C ILE A 337 -4.22 0.29 8.87
N ARG A 338 -5.34 -0.25 9.35
CA ARG A 338 -5.71 -1.65 9.16
C ARG A 338 -6.65 -1.77 7.98
N VAL A 339 -6.46 -2.86 7.24
CA VAL A 339 -7.33 -3.27 6.14
C VAL A 339 -8.06 -4.52 6.56
N ARG A 340 -9.40 -4.49 6.51
CA ARG A 340 -10.25 -5.65 6.74
C ARG A 340 -10.99 -5.98 5.45
N VAL A 341 -10.90 -7.23 4.98
CA VAL A 341 -11.67 -7.67 3.81
C VAL A 341 -13.09 -7.98 4.28
N LEU A 342 -14.06 -7.29 3.69
CA LEU A 342 -15.49 -7.52 3.97
C LEU A 342 -16.09 -8.54 2.99
N GLU A 343 -15.66 -8.50 1.74
CA GLU A 343 -16.12 -9.41 0.68
C GLU A 343 -15.02 -9.54 -0.38
N HIS A 344 -14.69 -10.77 -0.75
CA HIS A 344 -13.66 -11.03 -1.76
C HIS A 344 -14.20 -10.85 -3.19
N ARG A 345 -15.52 -10.94 -3.39
CA ARG A 345 -16.15 -10.82 -4.70
C ARG A 345 -16.26 -9.36 -5.13
N PRO A 346 -15.92 -9.02 -6.38
CA PRO A 346 -16.13 -7.68 -6.91
C PRO A 346 -17.62 -7.34 -6.99
N LEU A 347 -17.93 -6.05 -6.92
CA LEU A 347 -19.30 -5.52 -6.91
C LEU A 347 -20.16 -6.10 -8.04
N ASP A 348 -19.64 -6.16 -9.26
CA ASP A 348 -20.40 -6.63 -10.42
C ASP A 348 -20.81 -8.10 -10.33
N ARG A 349 -20.00 -8.93 -9.66
CA ARG A 349 -20.37 -10.33 -9.40
C ARG A 349 -21.41 -10.45 -8.30
N GLN A 350 -21.45 -9.53 -7.35
CA GLN A 350 -22.46 -9.53 -6.28
C GLN A 350 -23.85 -9.19 -6.81
N ARG A 351 -23.97 -8.35 -7.86
CA ARG A 351 -25.25 -7.96 -8.47
C ARG A 351 -26.12 -9.14 -8.89
N VAL A 352 -25.49 -10.17 -9.45
CA VAL A 352 -26.13 -11.38 -10.03
C VAL A 352 -26.07 -12.61 -9.11
N HIS A 353 -25.36 -12.52 -7.98
CA HIS A 353 -25.08 -13.70 -7.17
C HIS A 353 -26.36 -14.23 -6.47
N PRO A 354 -26.69 -15.53 -6.54
CA PRO A 354 -27.95 -16.05 -6.03
C PRO A 354 -28.03 -16.07 -4.49
N ALA A 355 -26.90 -16.20 -3.80
CA ALA A 355 -26.85 -16.19 -2.32
C ALA A 355 -26.57 -14.79 -1.73
N THR A 356 -26.70 -14.66 -0.41
CA THR A 356 -26.40 -13.44 0.36
C THR A 356 -24.99 -12.89 0.06
N THR A 357 -24.91 -11.58 -0.11
CA THR A 357 -23.69 -10.80 -0.41
C THR A 357 -23.57 -9.60 0.52
N TRP A 358 -22.44 -8.89 0.46
CA TRP A 358 -22.22 -7.64 1.19
C TRP A 358 -23.27 -6.55 0.86
N LEU A 359 -23.91 -6.59 -0.31
CA LEU A 359 -24.99 -5.67 -0.68
C LEU A 359 -26.29 -5.89 0.12
N ASP A 360 -26.54 -7.09 0.63
CA ASP A 360 -27.85 -7.44 1.18
C ASP A 360 -28.20 -6.74 2.51
N PRO A 361 -27.26 -6.59 3.47
CA PRO A 361 -27.48 -5.74 4.64
C PRO A 361 -27.72 -4.26 4.28
N LEU A 362 -27.01 -3.74 3.27
CA LEU A 362 -27.11 -2.34 2.83
C LEU A 362 -28.47 -2.00 2.22
N ARG A 363 -29.20 -3.01 1.70
CA ARG A 363 -30.57 -2.85 1.19
C ARG A 363 -31.60 -2.64 2.30
N ARG A 364 -31.32 -3.13 3.51
CA ARG A 364 -32.30 -3.22 4.62
C ARG A 364 -32.12 -2.12 5.66
N ALA A 365 -30.92 -1.55 5.78
CA ALA A 365 -30.57 -0.67 6.89
C ALA A 365 -30.79 0.82 6.59
N SER A 366 -31.39 1.53 7.55
CA SER A 366 -31.37 3.00 7.69
C SER A 366 -29.97 3.53 8.07
N SER A 367 -29.04 2.64 8.41
CA SER A 367 -27.67 2.93 8.88
C SER A 367 -26.60 2.40 7.91
N SER A 368 -26.80 2.59 6.60
CA SER A 368 -25.74 2.37 5.61
C SER A 368 -24.60 3.38 5.80
N PRO A 369 -23.33 3.02 5.51
CA PRO A 369 -22.29 4.03 5.35
C PRO A 369 -22.78 5.08 4.34
N PRO A 370 -22.51 6.38 4.54
CA PRO A 370 -22.99 7.41 3.63
C PRO A 370 -22.46 7.13 2.23
N LEU A 371 -23.35 6.66 1.35
CA LEU A 371 -23.04 6.37 -0.04
C LEU A 371 -23.09 7.68 -0.80
N ALA A 372 -21.95 8.13 -1.32
CA ALA A 372 -21.92 9.30 -2.19
C ALA A 372 -22.67 9.03 -3.49
N ASP A 373 -23.21 10.10 -4.09
CA ASP A 373 -23.86 10.14 -5.40
C ASP A 373 -22.87 10.05 -6.57
N ARG A 374 -21.61 9.72 -6.30
CA ARG A 374 -20.51 9.65 -7.27
C ARG A 374 -19.55 8.50 -6.96
N GLY A 375 -18.71 8.18 -7.94
CA GLY A 375 -17.66 7.18 -7.80
C GLY A 375 -18.20 5.80 -7.41
N PHE A 376 -17.49 5.11 -6.51
CA PHE A 376 -17.92 3.80 -6.03
C PHE A 376 -19.22 3.83 -5.20
N GLY A 377 -19.50 4.93 -4.50
CA GLY A 377 -20.76 5.12 -3.77
C GLY A 377 -21.98 4.97 -4.68
N LEU A 378 -21.98 5.65 -5.83
CA LEU A 378 -23.05 5.56 -6.83
C LEU A 378 -23.19 4.15 -7.40
N ALA A 379 -22.05 3.49 -7.69
CA ALA A 379 -22.06 2.12 -8.21
C ALA A 379 -22.70 1.14 -7.20
N VAL A 380 -22.44 1.32 -5.90
CA VAL A 380 -23.08 0.51 -4.84
C VAL A 380 -24.58 0.80 -4.75
N GLN A 381 -25.01 2.06 -4.84
CA GLN A 381 -26.43 2.42 -4.86
C GLN A 381 -27.17 1.74 -6.02
N GLN A 382 -26.60 1.80 -7.23
CA GLN A 382 -27.14 1.16 -8.43
C GLN A 382 -27.21 -0.36 -8.27
N ALA A 383 -26.14 -1.00 -7.81
CA ALA A 383 -26.11 -2.44 -7.56
C ALA A 383 -27.16 -2.88 -6.52
N CYS A 384 -27.35 -2.10 -5.46
CA CYS A 384 -28.40 -2.34 -4.47
C CYS A 384 -29.81 -2.18 -5.06
N ALA A 385 -30.03 -1.26 -5.99
CA ALA A 385 -31.31 -1.07 -6.67
C ALA A 385 -31.62 -2.24 -7.64
N GLU A 386 -30.65 -2.63 -8.47
CA GLU A 386 -30.76 -3.78 -9.40
C GLU A 386 -31.08 -5.08 -8.65
N ARG A 387 -30.40 -5.31 -7.52
CA ARG A 387 -30.60 -6.52 -6.71
C ARG A 387 -31.96 -6.51 -5.98
N ARG A 388 -32.47 -5.33 -5.58
CA ARG A 388 -33.83 -5.16 -5.06
C ARG A 388 -34.89 -5.49 -6.11
N ALA A 389 -34.74 -4.96 -7.33
CA ALA A 389 -35.65 -5.24 -8.43
C ALA A 389 -35.71 -6.76 -8.73
N ARG A 390 -34.57 -7.46 -8.75
CA ARG A 390 -34.53 -8.92 -8.95
C ARG A 390 -35.15 -9.73 -7.82
N GLY A 391 -34.90 -9.35 -6.56
CA GLY A 391 -35.53 -10.01 -5.41
C GLY A 391 -37.06 -9.92 -5.46
N ASN A 392 -37.59 -8.77 -5.86
CA ASN A 392 -39.03 -8.59 -6.04
C ASN A 392 -39.57 -9.43 -7.21
N VAL A 393 -38.82 -9.55 -8.31
CA VAL A 393 -39.23 -10.41 -9.45
C VAL A 393 -39.27 -11.89 -9.06
N LEU A 394 -38.27 -12.38 -8.33
CA LEU A 394 -38.24 -13.77 -7.84
C LEU A 394 -39.36 -14.04 -6.80
N ASP A 395 -39.66 -13.08 -5.94
CA ASP A 395 -40.75 -13.20 -4.96
C ASP A 395 -42.14 -13.15 -5.63
N VAL A 396 -42.33 -12.29 -6.64
CA VAL A 396 -43.56 -12.25 -7.45
C VAL A 396 -43.74 -13.52 -8.28
N ALA A 397 -42.66 -14.05 -8.88
CA ALA A 397 -42.69 -15.32 -9.60
C ALA A 397 -42.97 -16.51 -8.66
N GLY A 398 -42.40 -16.51 -7.45
CA GLY A 398 -42.68 -17.50 -6.41
C GLY A 398 -44.13 -17.46 -5.93
N ARG A 399 -44.69 -16.26 -5.71
CA ARG A 399 -46.12 -16.09 -5.34
C ARG A 399 -47.06 -16.51 -6.46
N ARG A 400 -46.75 -16.19 -7.72
CA ARG A 400 -47.54 -16.66 -8.88
C ARG A 400 -47.44 -18.17 -9.08
N GLY A 401 -46.27 -18.76 -8.85
CA GLY A 401 -46.09 -20.22 -8.88
C GLY A 401 -46.90 -20.91 -7.79
N ALA A 402 -46.86 -20.40 -6.56
CA ALA A 402 -47.67 -20.89 -5.45
C ALA A 402 -49.18 -20.70 -5.69
N GLN A 403 -49.60 -19.59 -6.29
CA GLN A 403 -51.01 -19.39 -6.70
C GLN A 403 -51.44 -20.37 -7.80
N HIS A 404 -50.60 -20.62 -8.81
CA HIS A 404 -50.89 -21.62 -9.86
C HIS A 404 -50.92 -23.06 -9.30
N GLU A 405 -50.10 -23.38 -8.31
CA GLU A 405 -50.09 -24.68 -7.64
C GLU A 405 -51.33 -24.84 -6.74
N GLN A 406 -51.72 -23.78 -6.02
CA GLN A 406 -52.95 -23.74 -5.25
C GLN A 406 -54.19 -23.87 -6.15
N GLU A 407 -54.27 -23.14 -7.27
CA GLU A 407 -55.35 -23.28 -8.26
C GLU A 407 -55.40 -24.68 -8.89
N ARG A 408 -54.25 -25.35 -9.08
CA ARG A 408 -54.20 -26.74 -9.54
C ARG A 408 -54.71 -27.72 -8.50
N LEU A 409 -54.42 -27.48 -7.22
CA LEU A 409 -54.92 -28.29 -6.11
C LEU A 409 -56.42 -28.08 -5.90
N ASP A 410 -56.91 -26.84 -6.01
CA ASP A 410 -58.33 -26.51 -5.89
C ASP A 410 -59.16 -27.09 -7.06
N ARG A 411 -58.60 -27.11 -8.29
CA ARG A 411 -59.23 -27.82 -9.43
C ARG A 411 -59.24 -29.34 -9.26
N ARG A 412 -58.31 -29.92 -8.50
CA ARG A 412 -58.32 -31.36 -8.15
C ARG A 412 -59.27 -31.68 -6.99
N ALA A 413 -59.54 -30.72 -6.11
CA ALA A 413 -60.45 -30.89 -4.98
C ALA A 413 -61.93 -30.64 -5.36
N GLY A 414 -62.18 -29.97 -6.50
CA GLY A 414 -63.52 -29.61 -6.97
C GLY A 414 -64.27 -30.67 -7.79
N ASP A 415 -63.81 -31.93 -7.86
CA ASP A 415 -64.46 -32.97 -8.67
C ASP A 415 -65.11 -34.06 -7.78
N PRO A 416 -66.44 -34.01 -7.52
CA PRO A 416 -67.12 -35.01 -6.73
C PRO A 416 -67.67 -36.16 -7.62
N ALA A 417 -67.11 -37.35 -7.39
CA ALA A 417 -67.71 -38.68 -7.55
C ALA A 417 -67.86 -39.34 -8.95
N SER A 418 -67.15 -40.46 -9.14
CA SER A 418 -67.70 -41.84 -9.31
C SER A 418 -66.53 -42.77 -9.65
N GLY A 419 -66.24 -43.85 -8.94
CA GLY A 419 -67.01 -45.08 -8.85
C GLY A 419 -66.03 -46.24 -8.60
N ARG A 420 -66.55 -47.31 -7.99
CA ARG A 420 -65.85 -48.42 -7.31
C ARG A 420 -65.02 -49.32 -8.24
N GLY A 421 -64.05 -50.04 -7.67
CA GLY A 421 -63.45 -51.24 -8.27
C GLY A 421 -62.30 -51.83 -7.44
N GLU A 422 -62.60 -52.82 -6.61
CA GLU A 422 -61.64 -53.65 -5.88
C GLU A 422 -60.72 -54.45 -6.83
N GLY A 423 -59.46 -54.67 -6.43
CA GLY A 423 -58.55 -55.56 -7.14
C GLY A 423 -57.26 -55.85 -6.35
N ARG A 424 -57.31 -56.86 -5.48
CA ARG A 424 -56.14 -57.46 -4.81
C ARG A 424 -55.05 -57.85 -5.83
N ARG A 425 -53.77 -57.59 -5.53
CA ARG A 425 -52.64 -58.51 -5.81
C ARG A 425 -51.36 -58.12 -5.07
N ARG A 426 -50.55 -59.15 -4.83
CA ARG A 426 -49.58 -59.35 -3.73
C ARG A 426 -48.23 -58.67 -3.91
N PHE A 427 -47.61 -58.44 -2.76
CA PHE A 427 -46.20 -58.11 -2.51
C PHE A 427 -45.24 -59.23 -2.95
N ILE A 428 -44.15 -58.88 -3.65
CA ILE A 428 -42.96 -59.74 -3.89
C ILE A 428 -41.69 -58.84 -3.92
N PRO A 429 -40.70 -59.00 -3.03
CA PRO A 429 -39.40 -58.32 -3.12
C PRO A 429 -38.36 -59.21 -3.84
N PRO A 430 -37.37 -58.64 -4.57
CA PRO A 430 -36.29 -59.43 -5.15
C PRO A 430 -35.19 -59.75 -4.11
N ARG A 431 -34.71 -61.01 -4.18
CA ARG A 431 -33.72 -61.66 -3.31
C ARG A 431 -32.28 -61.24 -3.61
N ARG A 432 -31.45 -61.28 -2.55
CA ARG A 432 -29.99 -61.41 -2.59
C ARG A 432 -29.60 -62.88 -2.81
N ASP A 433 -28.59 -63.13 -3.65
CA ASP A 433 -27.33 -63.82 -3.30
C ASP A 433 -26.63 -64.42 -4.54
N ALA A 434 -25.34 -64.12 -4.72
CA ALA A 434 -24.30 -65.10 -5.08
C ALA A 434 -22.87 -64.49 -5.02
N ARG A 435 -22.19 -64.79 -3.90
CA ARG A 435 -20.80 -65.28 -3.71
C ARG A 435 -19.56 -64.56 -4.33
N VAL A 436 -18.68 -64.23 -3.37
CA VAL A 436 -17.22 -63.94 -3.32
C VAL A 436 -16.42 -65.25 -3.60
N PRO A 437 -15.14 -65.30 -4.11
CA PRO A 437 -13.96 -64.84 -3.36
C PRO A 437 -12.65 -64.44 -4.09
N GLY A 438 -11.76 -63.75 -3.35
CA GLY A 438 -10.31 -63.97 -3.51
C GLY A 438 -9.33 -62.79 -3.35
N ARG A 439 -8.85 -62.59 -2.11
CA ARG A 439 -7.47 -62.27 -1.66
C ARG A 439 -6.65 -61.11 -2.26
N GLY A 440 -6.05 -60.34 -1.35
CA GLY A 440 -4.76 -59.66 -1.57
C GLY A 440 -4.53 -58.43 -0.69
N ARG A 441 -4.07 -58.64 0.55
CA ARG A 441 -3.41 -57.60 1.37
C ARG A 441 -2.04 -57.29 0.76
N ASP A 442 -1.56 -56.05 0.80
CA ASP A 442 -0.40 -55.74 1.64
C ASP A 442 -0.17 -54.24 1.88
N LEU A 443 0.32 -53.99 3.10
CA LEU A 443 0.79 -52.74 3.67
C LEU A 443 2.25 -52.51 3.26
N GLY A 444 2.65 -51.25 3.08
CA GLY A 444 4.06 -50.91 2.88
C GLY A 444 4.33 -49.42 3.07
N ARG A 445 4.61 -49.07 4.34
CA ARG A 445 5.44 -47.98 4.90
C ARG A 445 5.42 -46.57 4.29
#